data_AF-A0A4V1V412-F1
#
_entry.id   AF-A0A4V1V412-F1
#
_cell.length_a   1.000
_cell.length_b   1.000
_cell.length_c   1.000
_cell.angle_alpha   90.00
_cell.angle_beta   90.00
_cell.angle_gamma   90.00
#
_symmetry.space_group_name_H-M   'P 1'
#
loop_
_entity.id
_entity.type
_entity.pdbx_description
1 polymer ?
#
loop_
_entity_poly.entity_id
_entity_poly.type
_entity_poly.pdbx_seq_one_letter_code
_entity_poly.pdbx_strand_id
1 'polypeptide(L)'
;MNWSKIIALALSLLGAQILLGFAEGVLSTPASGASLILAGYAASLAICSAIFAAFAIRTPSRPFAHAWLGLLLQVLVAVLFSVAVSPWLGSTPWLSVALEWVVLVAALAVGTSIGIGLRHRVGSPADA
;
A
#
# COMPACT_ATOMS: atom_id res chain seq x y z
N MET A 1 -3.32 -12.64 17.89
CA MET A 1 -2.94 -11.57 16.94
C MET A 1 -1.56 -11.93 16.41
N ASN A 2 -1.44 -12.21 15.11
CA ASN A 2 -0.22 -12.84 14.58
C ASN A 2 0.73 -11.76 14.04
N TRP A 3 1.55 -11.18 14.94
CA TRP A 3 2.42 -10.03 14.64
C TRP A 3 3.36 -10.26 13.46
N SER A 4 3.84 -11.49 13.27
CA SER A 4 4.67 -11.84 12.10
C SER A 4 3.98 -11.53 10.77
N LYS A 5 2.67 -11.79 10.65
CA LYS A 5 1.90 -11.48 9.43
C LYS A 5 1.73 -9.98 9.22
N ILE A 6 1.51 -9.23 10.31
CA ILE A 6 1.37 -7.77 10.27
C ILE A 6 2.69 -7.12 9.84
N ILE A 7 3.80 -7.58 10.39
CA ILE A 7 5.14 -7.10 10.03
C ILE A 7 5.47 -7.43 8.58
N ALA A 8 5.15 -8.65 8.12
CA ALA A 8 5.34 -9.02 6.72
C ALA A 8 4.51 -8.16 5.75
N LEU A 9 3.28 -7.80 6.13
CA LEU A 9 2.44 -6.87 5.36
C LEU A 9 3.04 -5.46 5.35
N ALA A 10 3.50 -4.97 6.50
CA ALA A 10 4.12 -3.65 6.57
C ALA A 10 5.40 -3.58 5.72
N LEU A 11 6.23 -4.62 5.77
CA LEU A 11 7.45 -4.72 4.95
C LEU A 11 7.14 -4.81 3.45
N SER A 12 6.10 -5.55 3.04
CA SER A 12 5.74 -5.65 1.63
C SER A 12 5.20 -4.32 1.08
N LEU A 13 4.37 -3.62 1.86
CA LEU A 13 3.89 -2.28 1.52
C LEU A 13 5.05 -1.27 1.44
N LEU A 14 5.95 -1.29 2.43
CA LEU A 14 7.11 -0.41 2.46
C LEU A 14 8.03 -0.65 1.27
N GLY A 15 8.35 -1.91 0.98
CA GLY A 15 9.17 -2.27 -0.17
C GLY A 15 8.52 -1.86 -1.50
N ALA A 16 7.22 -2.09 -1.66
CA ALA A 16 6.49 -1.68 -2.86
C ALA A 16 6.49 -0.16 -3.07
N GLN A 17 6.27 0.63 -2.02
CA GLN A 17 6.31 2.09 -2.11
C GLN A 17 7.70 2.63 -2.40
N ILE A 18 8.74 2.07 -1.77
CA ILE A 18 10.12 2.44 -2.07
C ILE A 18 10.44 2.17 -3.55
N LEU A 19 10.11 0.98 -4.05
CA LEU A 19 10.35 0.62 -5.45
C LEU A 19 9.56 1.51 -6.41
N LEU A 20 8.31 1.84 -6.09
CA LEU A 20 7.50 2.76 -6.89
C LEU A 20 8.08 4.17 -6.89
N GLY A 21 8.50 4.70 -5.74
CA GLY A 21 9.13 6.02 -5.63
C GLY A 21 10.45 6.09 -6.39
N PHE A 22 11.27 5.04 -6.35
CA PHE A 22 12.48 4.95 -7.17
C PHE A 22 12.15 4.87 -8.67
N ALA A 23 11.17 4.06 -9.05
CA ALA A 23 10.76 3.94 -10.45
C ALA A 23 10.22 5.27 -10.98
N GLU A 24 9.39 5.97 -10.20
CA GLU A 24 8.88 7.29 -10.54
C GLU A 24 10.04 8.30 -10.65
N GLY A 25 10.99 8.30 -9.72
CA GLY A 25 12.17 9.17 -9.77
C GLY A 25 13.07 8.91 -10.99
N VAL A 26 13.27 7.66 -11.40
CA VAL A 26 14.10 7.29 -12.56
C VAL A 26 13.39 7.58 -13.90
N LEU A 27 12.07 7.39 -13.94
CA LEU A 27 11.26 7.61 -15.15
C LEU A 27 10.81 9.06 -15.32
N SER A 28 10.92 9.87 -14.26
CA SER A 28 10.62 11.31 -14.29
C SER A 28 11.61 12.02 -15.21
N THR A 29 11.11 12.51 -16.34
CA THR A 29 11.84 13.39 -17.24
C THR A 29 11.28 14.81 -17.11
N PRO A 30 12.01 15.87 -17.48
CA PRO A 30 11.48 17.23 -17.44
C PRO A 30 10.18 17.43 -18.26
N ALA A 31 9.90 16.53 -19.21
CA ALA A 31 8.71 16.51 -20.05
C ALA A 31 7.61 15.55 -19.57
N SER A 32 7.86 14.73 -18.54
CA SER A 32 6.85 13.84 -17.97
C SER A 32 5.87 14.65 -17.12
N GLY A 33 4.84 15.20 -17.78
CA GLY A 33 3.78 15.96 -17.14
C GLY A 33 2.87 15.11 -16.24
N ALA A 34 1.67 15.62 -15.97
CA ALA A 34 0.68 15.06 -15.05
C ALA A 34 0.30 13.58 -15.31
N SER A 35 0.48 13.07 -16.52
CA SER A 35 0.17 11.68 -16.88
C SER A 35 1.06 10.65 -16.18
N LEU A 36 2.35 10.95 -16.00
CA LEU A 36 3.29 10.01 -15.38
C LEU A 36 3.08 9.92 -13.87
N ILE A 37 2.74 11.05 -13.24
CA ILE A 37 2.31 11.13 -11.84
C ILE A 37 1.02 10.33 -11.63
N LEU A 38 0.03 10.50 -12.51
CA LEU A 38 -1.23 9.75 -12.43
C LEU A 38 -1.01 8.24 -12.61
N ALA A 39 -0.10 7.85 -13.51
CA ALA A 39 0.31 6.46 -13.68
C ALA A 39 1.01 5.91 -12.42
N GLY A 40 1.85 6.72 -11.76
CA GLY A 40 2.46 6.38 -10.47
C GLY A 40 1.43 6.09 -9.39
N TYR A 41 0.45 6.98 -9.21
CA TYR A 41 -0.66 6.75 -8.27
C TYR A 41 -1.53 5.55 -8.63
N ALA A 42 -1.82 5.34 -9.91
CA ALA A 42 -2.58 4.17 -10.36
C ALA A 42 -1.82 2.86 -10.12
N ALA A 43 -0.50 2.84 -10.37
CA ALA A 43 0.36 1.70 -10.09
C ALA A 43 0.43 1.42 -8.58
N SER A 44 0.58 2.46 -7.76
CA SER A 44 0.55 2.36 -6.30
C SER A 44 -0.78 1.79 -5.79
N LEU A 45 -1.90 2.30 -6.30
CA LEU A 45 -3.23 1.79 -5.98
C LEU A 45 -3.33 0.29 -6.31
N ALA A 46 -2.94 -0.11 -7.53
CA ALA A 46 -3.05 -1.48 -8.00
C ALA A 46 -2.18 -2.44 -7.18
N ILE A 47 -0.91 -2.10 -6.97
CA ILE A 47 0.05 -2.94 -6.24
C ILE A 47 -0.35 -3.04 -4.77
N CYS A 48 -0.65 -1.93 -4.11
CA CYS A 48 -1.08 -1.95 -2.71
C CYS A 48 -2.40 -2.73 -2.54
N SER A 49 -3.36 -2.55 -3.45
CA SER A 49 -4.61 -3.31 -3.43
C SER A 49 -4.37 -4.81 -3.56
N ALA A 50 -3.47 -5.23 -4.45
CA ALA A 50 -3.10 -6.62 -4.62
C ALA A 50 -2.44 -7.21 -3.35
N ILE A 51 -1.55 -6.46 -2.70
CA ILE A 51 -0.91 -6.85 -1.43
C ILE A 51 -1.97 -7.02 -0.34
N PHE A 52 -2.88 -6.05 -0.18
CA PHE A 52 -3.97 -6.12 0.79
C PHE A 52 -4.93 -7.29 0.49
N ALA A 53 -5.24 -7.55 -0.77
CA ALA A 53 -6.09 -8.67 -1.18
C ALA A 53 -5.45 -10.01 -0.85
N ALA A 54 -4.18 -10.20 -1.22
CA ALA A 54 -3.41 -11.40 -0.90
C ALA A 54 -3.33 -11.64 0.62
N PHE A 55 -3.15 -10.57 1.39
CA PHE A 55 -3.15 -10.64 2.84
C PHE A 55 -4.52 -11.03 3.43
N ALA A 56 -5.60 -10.42 2.93
CA ALA A 56 -6.95 -10.69 3.40
C ALA A 56 -7.39 -12.14 3.10
N ILE A 57 -6.96 -12.71 1.97
CA ILE A 57 -7.21 -14.12 1.62
C ILE A 57 -6.54 -15.05 2.65
N ARG A 58 -5.31 -14.75 3.07
CA ARG A 58 -4.49 -15.58 3.97
C ARG A 58 -4.75 -15.34 5.48
N THR A 59 -5.65 -14.41 5.81
CA THR A 59 -5.91 -13.99 7.20
C THR A 59 -7.36 -14.26 7.59
N PRO A 60 -7.61 -15.35 8.34
CA PRO A 60 -8.98 -15.79 8.58
C PRO A 60 -9.77 -14.93 9.56
N SER A 61 -9.10 -14.28 10.51
CA SER A 61 -9.72 -13.50 11.58
C SER A 61 -9.42 -12.00 11.47
N ARG A 62 -10.48 -11.20 11.36
CA ARG A 62 -10.45 -9.72 11.30
C ARG A 62 -9.38 -9.17 10.31
N PRO A 63 -9.46 -9.50 9.01
CA PRO A 63 -8.47 -9.08 8.02
C PRO A 63 -8.35 -7.55 7.92
N PHE A 64 -9.47 -6.82 8.08
CA PHE A 64 -9.50 -5.37 8.03
C PHE A 64 -8.70 -4.72 9.18
N ALA A 65 -8.86 -5.20 10.41
CA ALA A 65 -8.13 -4.68 11.57
C ALA A 65 -6.62 -4.94 11.46
N HIS A 66 -6.23 -6.13 10.96
CA HIS A 66 -4.83 -6.46 10.74
C HIS A 66 -4.21 -5.66 9.58
N ALA A 67 -4.97 -5.39 8.52
CA ALA A 67 -4.54 -4.53 7.42
C ALA A 67 -4.31 -3.09 7.88
N TRP A 68 -5.21 -2.55 8.71
CA TRP A 68 -5.03 -1.23 9.34
C TRP A 68 -3.79 -1.17 10.24
N LEU A 69 -3.57 -2.17 11.08
CA LEU A 69 -2.37 -2.25 11.91
C LEU A 69 -1.09 -2.31 11.08
N GLY A 70 -1.09 -3.07 9.97
CA GLY A 70 0.04 -3.15 9.06
C GLY A 70 0.31 -1.83 8.35
N LEU A 71 -0.74 -1.13 7.90
CA LEU A 71 -0.64 0.19 7.30
C LEU A 71 -0.09 1.22 8.29
N LEU A 72 -0.62 1.26 9.52
CA LEU A 72 -0.13 2.17 10.57
C LEU A 72 1.34 1.92 10.92
N LEU A 73 1.73 0.64 10.99
CA LEU A 73 3.12 0.26 11.24
C LEU A 73 4.03 0.69 10.09
N GLN A 74 3.61 0.49 8.84
CA GLN A 74 4.34 0.93 7.65
C GLN A 74 4.48 2.45 7.62
N VAL A 75 3.41 3.20 7.88
CA VAL A 75 3.43 4.67 7.97
C VAL A 75 4.40 5.13 9.06
N LEU A 76 4.37 4.52 10.24
CA LEU A 76 5.27 4.88 11.34
C LEU A 76 6.75 4.72 10.92
N VAL A 77 7.08 3.59 10.29
CA VAL A 77 8.45 3.34 9.80
C VAL A 77 8.82 4.33 8.69
N ALA A 78 7.90 4.60 7.77
CA ALA A 78 8.12 5.55 6.67
C ALA A 78 8.34 6.98 7.20
N VAL A 79 7.59 7.41 8.21
CA VAL A 79 7.76 8.72 8.86
C VAL A 79 9.12 8.78 9.57
N LEU A 80 9.49 7.76 10.33
CA LEU A 80 10.80 7.69 10.98
C LEU A 80 11.94 7.77 9.96
N PHE A 81 11.82 7.05 8.85
CA PHE A 81 12.76 7.10 7.75
C PHE A 81 12.79 8.50 7.10
N SER A 82 11.63 9.10 6.84
CA SER A 82 11.52 10.44 6.27
C SER A 82 12.17 11.50 7.18
N VAL A 83 11.97 11.41 8.49
CA VAL A 83 12.62 12.31 9.46
C VAL A 83 14.14 12.11 9.44
N ALA A 84 14.63 10.86 9.38
CA ALA A 84 16.06 10.57 9.32
C ALA A 84 16.73 11.12 8.05
N VAL A 85 16.01 11.12 6.93
CA VAL A 85 16.53 11.60 5.63
C VAL A 85 16.11 13.05 5.35
N SER A 86 15.26 13.66 6.20
CA SER A 86 14.78 15.05 6.05
C SER A 86 15.88 16.11 5.90
N PRO A 87 17.09 15.98 6.50
CA PRO A 87 18.16 16.96 6.26
C PRO A 87 18.68 16.96 4.81
N TRP A 88 18.44 15.87 4.08
CA TRP A 88 18.89 15.64 2.70
C TRP A 88 17.76 15.83 1.68
N LEU A 89 16.52 15.80 2.14
CA LEU A 89 15.32 15.96 1.30
C LEU A 89 14.92 17.44 1.28
N GLY A 90 14.67 17.96 0.07
CA GLY A 90 14.05 19.27 -0.09
C GLY A 90 12.61 19.31 0.46
N SER A 91 11.94 20.46 0.31
CA SER A 91 10.54 20.60 0.74
C SER A 91 9.63 19.70 -0.09
N THR A 92 9.05 18.66 0.52
CA THR A 92 8.03 17.83 -0.11
C THR A 92 6.70 18.59 -0.14
N PRO A 93 6.04 18.72 -1.31
CA PRO A 93 4.73 19.36 -1.38
C PRO A 93 3.68 18.56 -0.61
N TRP A 94 2.96 19.24 0.29
CA TRP A 94 1.95 18.63 1.15
C TRP A 94 0.82 17.92 0.35
N LEU A 95 0.52 18.43 -0.84
CA LEU A 95 -0.52 17.90 -1.71
C LEU A 95 -0.18 16.48 -2.17
N SER A 96 1.08 16.21 -2.50
CA SER A 96 1.53 14.87 -2.92
C SER A 96 1.39 13.86 -1.78
N VAL A 97 1.73 14.27 -0.56
CA VAL A 97 1.54 13.46 0.65
C VAL A 97 0.05 13.15 0.86
N ALA A 98 -0.82 14.16 0.74
CA ALA A 98 -2.26 13.98 0.91
C ALA A 98 -2.86 13.01 -0.14
N LEU A 99 -2.45 13.12 -1.41
CA LEU A 99 -2.89 12.22 -2.48
C LEU A 99 -2.43 10.78 -2.22
N GLU A 100 -1.17 10.60 -1.81
CA GLU A 100 -0.63 9.28 -1.50
C GLU A 100 -1.40 8.60 -0.35
N TRP A 101 -1.78 9.36 0.68
CA TRP A 101 -2.65 8.90 1.74
C TRP A 101 -4.02 8.45 1.23
N VAL A 102 -4.66 9.23 0.36
CA VAL A 102 -5.95 8.87 -0.23
C VAL A 102 -5.83 7.58 -1.04
N VAL A 103 -4.77 7.45 -1.84
CA VAL A 103 -4.50 6.25 -2.64
C VAL A 103 -4.29 5.03 -1.73
N LEU A 104 -3.57 5.17 -0.63
CA LEU A 104 -3.33 4.07 0.30
C LEU A 104 -4.59 3.62 1.04
N VAL A 105 -5.41 4.58 1.48
CA VAL A 105 -6.69 4.29 2.14
C VAL A 105 -7.65 3.62 1.15
N ALA A 106 -7.71 4.11 -0.10
CA ALA A 106 -8.49 3.50 -1.16
C ALA A 106 -8.00 2.08 -1.47
N ALA A 107 -6.69 1.87 -1.59
CA ALA A 107 -6.10 0.56 -1.84
C ALA A 107 -6.36 -0.43 -0.70
N LEU A 108 -6.34 0.05 0.55
CA LEU A 108 -6.71 -0.76 1.71
C LEU A 108 -8.17 -1.18 1.63
N ALA A 109 -9.09 -0.26 1.38
CA ALA A 109 -10.52 -0.55 1.30
C ALA A 109 -10.83 -1.52 0.14
N VAL A 110 -10.31 -1.22 -1.06
CA VAL A 110 -10.53 -2.03 -2.27
C VAL A 110 -9.86 -3.40 -2.13
N GLY A 111 -8.57 -3.43 -1.81
CA GLY A 111 -7.80 -4.66 -1.70
C GLY A 111 -8.35 -5.62 -0.64
N THR A 112 -8.66 -5.11 0.56
CA THR A 112 -9.24 -5.96 1.61
C THR A 112 -10.64 -6.46 1.23
N SER A 113 -11.49 -5.63 0.62
CA SER A 113 -12.82 -6.03 0.16
C SER A 113 -12.75 -7.12 -0.91
N ILE A 114 -11.87 -6.96 -1.91
CA ILE A 114 -11.63 -7.97 -2.95
C ILE A 114 -11.12 -9.27 -2.33
N GLY A 115 -10.13 -9.21 -1.43
CA GLY A 115 -9.57 -10.39 -0.79
C GLY A 115 -10.59 -11.14 0.08
N ILE A 116 -11.46 -10.42 0.79
CA ILE A 116 -12.58 -11.01 1.55
C ILE A 116 -13.58 -11.67 0.60
N GLY A 117 -13.96 -10.99 -0.49
CA GLY A 117 -14.90 -11.51 -1.48
C GLY A 117 -14.38 -12.78 -2.17
N LEU A 118 -13.11 -12.78 -2.60
CA LEU A 118 -12.45 -13.96 -3.18
C LEU A 118 -12.38 -15.12 -2.19
N ARG A 119 -12.09 -14.84 -0.91
CA ARG A 119 -12.08 -15.86 0.13
C ARG A 119 -13.45 -16.52 0.32
N HIS A 120 -14.54 -15.75 0.29
CA HIS A 120 -15.90 -16.33 0.39
C HIS A 120 -16.23 -17.20 -0.83
N ARG A 121 -15.75 -16.85 -2.03
CA ARG A 121 -15.94 -17.68 -3.23
C ARG A 121 -15.12 -18.98 -3.19
N VAL A 122 -13.87 -18.92 -2.72
CA VAL A 122 -12.98 -20.10 -2.63
C VAL A 122 -13.37 -21.02 -1.45
N GLY A 123 -13.89 -20.46 -0.37
CA GLY A 123 -14.43 -21.20 0.78
C GLY A 123 -15.85 -21.74 0.57
N SER A 124 -16.45 -21.51 -0.60
CA SER A 124 -17.74 -22.07 -1.00
C SER A 124 -17.59 -23.11 -2.11
N PRO A 125 -16.80 -24.20 -1.95
CA PRO A 125 -16.94 -25.35 -2.82
C PRO A 125 -18.14 -26.18 -2.35
N ALA A 126 -19.20 -26.15 -3.15
CA ALA A 126 -20.20 -27.22 -3.33
C ALA A 126 -20.77 -27.92 -2.08
N ASP A 127 -21.79 -27.31 -1.46
CA ASP A 127 -22.97 -28.08 -1.03
C ASP A 127 -23.91 -28.16 -2.25
N ALA A 128 -23.65 -29.10 -3.15
CA ALA A 128 -24.54 -29.47 -4.26
C ALA A 128 -24.36 -30.95 -4.59
#